data_AF-B7FS42-F1
#
_entry.id   AF-B7FS42-F1
#
_cell.length_a   1.000
_cell.length_b   1.000
_cell.length_c   1.000
_cell.angle_alpha   90.00
_cell.angle_beta   90.00
_cell.angle_gamma   90.00
#
_symmetry.space_group_name_H-M   'P 1'
#
loop_
_entity.id
_entity.type
_entity.pdbx_description
1 polymer ?
#
loop_
_entity_poly.entity_id
_entity_poly.type
_entity_poly.pdbx_seq_one_letter_code
_entity_poly.pdbx_strand_id
1 'polypeptide(L)'
;MQTSNRLQRLAHDNDVTSLQQDDDHLDETLAMRKLATKQIQEAMEFVKDKKDYEEAIRLVPNIVEAETHASLFMRREDFNAWAAATRLAIYWKTRRETFAERAFRAMFDLSGGGCLDKEDVKDLKTGLVARLPADSSGRSIYCIDHARMSGPESVVNEKRIRFLFFWISLAGQNRKAQKNGMVFLRIMDRPVVDRSANNRVLHFMSNGMAVRIEGFHLIYIPPTAKDRRYSDNLVTLLLQILKHALGDRGNLHIGYSGIEVLPQLLPYGLKAEGLPVTLGGSWTYDKLEAWIKYHQMVYQAPGKKPKSNNLPTIKGQVVLRSTGTRTSTNISQSSPFPAVQSNDRMVHRSFTCRIQRRKSVKQKIDLVGARYRRGIKLNPTKT
;
A
#
# COMPACT_ATOMS: atom_id res chain seq x y z
N MET A 1 -12.36 -27.95 17.67
CA MET A 1 -11.04 -27.39 18.02
C MET A 1 -9.95 -27.64 16.98
N GLN A 2 -9.86 -28.81 16.32
CA GLN A 2 -8.79 -29.11 15.34
C GLN A 2 -8.75 -28.20 14.09
N THR A 3 -9.90 -27.70 13.62
CA THR A 3 -9.98 -26.76 12.48
C THR A 3 -9.33 -25.41 12.74
N SER A 4 -9.34 -24.94 14.00
CA SER A 4 -8.71 -23.66 14.38
C SER A 4 -7.18 -23.74 14.28
N ASN A 5 -6.57 -24.87 14.68
CA ASN A 5 -5.12 -25.04 14.63
C ASN A 5 -4.59 -25.12 13.19
N ARG A 6 -5.35 -25.72 12.26
CA ARG A 6 -4.96 -25.78 10.84
C ARG A 6 -5.00 -24.39 10.18
N LEU A 7 -6.05 -23.61 10.44
CA LEU A 7 -6.16 -22.23 9.92
C LEU A 7 -5.08 -21.33 10.53
N GLN A 8 -4.75 -21.50 11.80
CA GLN A 8 -3.65 -20.78 12.43
C GLN A 8 -2.29 -21.11 11.80
N ARG A 9 -1.99 -22.39 11.51
CA ARG A 9 -0.74 -22.77 10.82
C ARG A 9 -0.66 -22.22 9.40
N LEU A 10 -1.74 -22.33 8.62
CA LEU A 10 -1.80 -21.76 7.27
C LEU A 10 -1.71 -20.22 7.27
N ALA A 11 -2.18 -19.56 8.33
CA ALA A 11 -1.92 -18.14 8.53
C ALA A 11 -0.46 -17.88 8.93
N HIS A 12 0.11 -18.70 9.80
CA HIS A 12 1.49 -18.53 10.29
C HIS A 12 2.53 -18.68 9.18
N ASP A 13 2.39 -19.70 8.31
CA ASP A 13 3.26 -19.94 7.15
C ASP A 13 3.16 -18.86 6.06
N ASN A 14 2.13 -18.01 6.13
CA ASN A 14 1.90 -16.90 5.21
C ASN A 14 2.57 -15.59 5.63
N ASP A 15 3.55 -15.64 6.54
CA ASP A 15 4.21 -14.44 7.06
C ASP A 15 3.18 -13.44 7.66
N VAL A 16 2.07 -13.99 8.21
CA VAL A 16 0.99 -13.20 8.80
C VAL A 16 1.39 -12.69 10.18
N THR A 17 2.30 -13.39 10.85
CA THR A 17 2.91 -12.99 12.12
C THR A 17 4.10 -12.05 11.98
N SER A 18 4.72 -11.90 10.80
CA SER A 18 5.76 -10.86 10.61
C SER A 18 5.21 -9.44 10.60
N LEU A 19 3.87 -9.28 10.57
CA LEU A 19 3.26 -7.99 10.87
C LEU A 19 3.41 -7.59 12.34
N GLN A 20 3.81 -8.51 13.23
CA GLN A 20 3.54 -8.38 14.68
C GLN A 20 4.74 -8.53 15.62
N GLN A 21 5.96 -8.87 15.18
CA GLN A 21 7.05 -9.21 16.12
C GLN A 21 8.46 -8.75 15.69
N ASP A 22 8.64 -7.48 15.32
CA ASP A 22 9.98 -6.89 15.31
C ASP A 22 10.00 -5.71 16.30
N ASP A 23 10.48 -5.99 17.51
CA ASP A 23 10.73 -5.06 18.63
C ASP A 23 11.89 -4.10 18.30
N ASP A 24 11.74 -3.27 17.26
CA ASP A 24 12.63 -2.13 17.03
C ASP A 24 12.24 -1.05 18.07
N HIS A 25 12.91 -1.14 19.23
CA HIS A 25 12.48 -0.78 20.58
C HIS A 25 12.36 0.73 20.92
N LEU A 26 12.11 1.59 19.94
CA LEU A 26 11.67 2.97 20.19
C LEU A 26 10.17 3.05 19.96
N ASP A 27 9.42 2.46 20.89
CA ASP A 27 7.99 2.72 20.96
C ASP A 27 7.78 4.21 21.17
N GLU A 28 7.06 4.82 20.22
CA GLU A 28 6.59 6.20 20.36
C GLU A 28 5.97 6.35 21.74
N THR A 29 6.63 7.17 22.56
CA THR A 29 6.15 7.40 23.91
C THR A 29 4.77 8.04 23.84
N LEU A 30 3.97 7.85 24.90
CA LEU A 30 2.68 8.53 25.00
C LEU A 30 2.81 10.05 24.84
N ALA A 31 3.94 10.63 25.28
CA ALA A 31 4.26 12.03 25.10
C ALA A 31 4.44 12.40 23.61
N MET A 32 5.18 11.60 22.83
CA MET A 32 5.35 11.83 21.39
C MET A 32 4.00 11.77 20.65
N ARG A 33 3.13 10.82 21.00
CA ARG A 33 1.80 10.72 20.39
C ARG A 33 0.93 11.93 20.71
N LYS A 34 0.90 12.36 21.98
CA LYS A 34 0.18 13.58 22.39
C LYS A 34 0.69 14.81 21.65
N LEU A 35 2.01 14.94 21.49
CA LEU A 35 2.61 16.05 20.75
C LEU A 35 2.23 16.02 19.27
N ALA A 36 2.34 14.85 18.62
CA ALA A 36 1.93 14.67 17.23
C ALA A 36 0.46 15.04 17.00
N THR A 37 -0.43 14.58 17.89
CA THR A 37 -1.86 14.93 17.84
C THR A 37 -2.07 16.43 17.98
N LYS A 38 -1.42 17.08 18.95
CA LYS A 38 -1.52 18.54 19.13
C LYS A 38 -1.06 19.30 17.88
N GLN A 39 0.10 18.94 17.34
CA GLN A 39 0.67 19.61 16.16
C GLN A 39 -0.20 19.43 14.91
N ILE A 40 -0.76 18.24 14.67
CA ILE A 40 -1.69 18.03 13.56
C ILE A 40 -2.99 18.82 13.79
N GLN A 41 -3.53 18.88 15.01
CA GLN A 41 -4.73 19.67 15.30
C GLN A 41 -4.54 21.16 15.01
N GLU A 42 -3.44 21.75 15.49
CA GLU A 42 -3.06 23.14 15.19
C GLU A 42 -2.90 23.37 13.68
N ALA A 43 -2.20 22.46 12.98
CA ALA A 43 -2.03 22.56 11.53
C ALA A 43 -3.35 22.39 10.75
N MET A 44 -4.25 21.53 11.25
CA MET A 44 -5.55 21.26 10.64
C MET A 44 -6.43 22.52 10.61
N GLU A 45 -6.24 23.48 11.52
CA GLU A 45 -6.98 24.75 11.50
C GLU A 45 -6.88 25.46 10.13
N PHE A 46 -5.73 25.33 9.46
CA PHE A 46 -5.41 26.00 8.20
C PHE A 46 -5.69 25.16 6.93
N VAL A 47 -6.11 23.89 7.08
CA VAL A 47 -6.40 23.01 5.94
C VAL A 47 -7.81 23.29 5.39
N LYS A 48 -7.92 23.60 4.09
CA LYS A 48 -9.20 23.96 3.45
C LYS A 48 -10.20 22.80 3.41
N ASP A 49 -9.74 21.60 3.06
CA ASP A 49 -10.58 20.43 2.78
C ASP A 49 -10.70 19.47 4.00
N LYS A 50 -10.80 20.01 5.21
CA LYS A 50 -10.79 19.24 6.47
C LYS A 50 -12.15 18.70 6.94
N LYS A 51 -13.24 19.04 6.26
CA LYS A 51 -14.63 18.80 6.73
C LYS A 51 -14.90 17.32 7.05
N ASP A 52 -14.49 16.40 6.17
CA ASP A 52 -14.73 14.96 6.36
C ASP A 52 -13.95 14.40 7.56
N TYR A 53 -12.77 14.94 7.86
CA TYR A 53 -12.00 14.57 9.03
C TYR A 53 -12.64 15.10 10.32
N GLU A 54 -13.08 16.36 10.34
CA GLU A 54 -13.78 16.95 11.49
C GLU A 54 -15.08 16.18 11.80
N GLU A 55 -15.82 15.78 10.76
CA GLU A 55 -16.99 14.93 10.90
C GLU A 55 -16.63 13.55 11.46
N ALA A 56 -15.53 12.93 10.99
CA ALA A 56 -15.07 11.65 11.50
C ALA A 56 -14.69 11.71 12.99
N ILE A 57 -14.02 12.77 13.45
CA ILE A 57 -13.70 12.97 14.88
C ILE A 57 -14.99 13.05 15.70
N ARG A 58 -16.00 13.78 15.20
CA ARG A 58 -17.27 13.96 15.89
C ARG A 58 -18.09 12.66 15.97
N LEU A 59 -18.17 11.92 14.86
CA LEU A 59 -19.02 10.74 14.75
C LEU A 59 -18.36 9.47 15.32
N VAL A 60 -17.08 9.27 15.05
CA VAL A 60 -16.37 8.01 15.33
C VAL A 60 -14.93 8.23 15.82
N PRO A 61 -14.73 8.96 16.94
CA PRO A 61 -13.41 9.30 17.45
C PRO A 61 -12.54 8.07 17.74
N ASN A 62 -13.16 6.96 18.16
CA ASN A 62 -12.46 5.69 18.40
C ASN A 62 -11.90 5.06 17.12
N ILE A 63 -12.57 5.23 15.97
CA ILE A 63 -12.06 4.75 14.68
C ILE A 63 -10.94 5.67 14.20
N VAL A 64 -11.10 6.98 14.37
CA VAL A 64 -10.05 7.95 14.03
C VAL A 64 -8.75 7.64 14.78
N GLU A 65 -8.83 7.39 16.09
CA GLU A 65 -7.68 7.01 16.91
C GLU A 65 -7.10 5.65 16.50
N ALA A 66 -7.95 4.64 16.29
CA ALA A 66 -7.50 3.29 15.97
C ALA A 66 -6.84 3.17 14.58
N GLU A 67 -7.39 3.86 13.58
CA GLU A 67 -7.00 3.65 12.17
C GLU A 67 -6.18 4.81 11.59
N THR A 68 -6.32 6.02 12.12
CA THR A 68 -5.73 7.25 11.55
C THR A 68 -5.06 8.14 12.60
N HIS A 69 -4.49 7.58 13.66
CA HIS A 69 -3.79 8.38 14.66
C HIS A 69 -2.68 9.23 14.05
N ALA A 70 -2.47 10.43 14.61
CA ALA A 70 -1.61 11.47 14.08
C ALA A 70 -0.19 11.00 13.74
N SER A 71 0.40 10.14 14.58
CA SER A 71 1.78 9.66 14.36
C SER A 71 1.97 8.92 13.03
N LEU A 72 0.94 8.23 12.51
CA LEU A 72 1.03 7.56 11.20
C LEU A 72 1.39 8.57 10.09
N PHE A 73 0.69 9.69 10.09
CA PHE A 73 0.82 10.73 9.08
C PHE A 73 2.06 11.60 9.34
N MET A 74 2.41 11.85 10.60
CA MET A 74 3.66 12.53 10.94
C MET A 74 4.88 11.76 10.44
N ARG A 75 4.95 10.43 10.66
CA ARG A 75 6.05 9.61 10.13
C ARG A 75 6.15 9.67 8.62
N ARG A 76 5.00 9.67 7.93
CA ARG A 76 4.95 9.72 6.47
C ARG A 76 5.61 10.99 5.91
N GLU A 77 5.38 12.11 6.59
CA GLU A 77 5.79 13.46 6.21
C GLU A 77 7.03 13.96 6.97
N ASP A 78 7.85 13.04 7.49
CA ASP A 78 9.09 13.36 8.22
C ASP A 78 8.86 14.41 9.33
N PHE A 79 7.73 14.29 10.02
CA PHE A 79 7.23 15.15 11.10
C PHE A 79 6.88 16.59 10.70
N ASN A 80 6.63 16.86 9.42
CA ASN A 80 5.99 18.10 8.98
C ASN A 80 4.48 18.07 9.28
N ALA A 81 4.07 18.82 10.31
CA ALA A 81 2.68 18.85 10.78
C ALA A 81 1.68 19.32 9.72
N TRP A 82 2.03 20.33 8.91
CA TRP A 82 1.15 20.89 7.88
C TRP A 82 0.91 19.91 6.73
N ALA A 83 1.97 19.26 6.25
CA ALA A 83 1.86 18.22 5.23
C ALA A 83 1.10 17.00 5.77
N ALA A 84 1.34 16.61 7.02
CA ALA A 84 0.66 15.49 7.66
C ALA A 84 -0.85 15.77 7.84
N ALA A 85 -1.22 16.96 8.29
CA ALA A 85 -2.62 17.38 8.39
C ALA A 85 -3.30 17.41 7.03
N THR A 86 -2.66 17.99 6.01
CA THR A 86 -3.18 18.00 4.64
C THR A 86 -3.43 16.58 4.12
N ARG A 87 -2.47 15.67 4.31
CA ARG A 87 -2.60 14.26 3.92
C ARG A 87 -3.73 13.55 4.66
N LEU A 88 -3.88 13.80 5.97
CA LEU A 88 -4.95 13.23 6.78
C LEU A 88 -6.34 13.73 6.34
N ALA A 89 -6.47 15.01 5.97
CA ALA A 89 -7.69 15.54 5.40
C ALA A 89 -8.03 14.86 4.05
N ILE A 90 -7.04 14.71 3.16
CA ILE A 90 -7.21 13.99 1.88
C ILE A 90 -7.63 12.53 2.12
N TYR A 91 -7.03 11.86 3.11
CA TYR A 91 -7.42 10.50 3.47
C TYR A 91 -8.92 10.38 3.75
N TRP A 92 -9.45 11.22 4.65
CA TRP A 92 -10.85 11.14 5.07
C TRP A 92 -11.82 11.58 3.97
N LYS A 93 -11.46 12.61 3.19
CA LYS A 93 -12.20 12.99 1.98
C LYS A 93 -12.30 11.83 0.99
N THR A 94 -11.18 11.21 0.63
CA THR A 94 -11.19 10.06 -0.29
C THR A 94 -11.93 8.86 0.32
N ARG A 95 -11.85 8.65 1.65
CA ARG A 95 -12.61 7.59 2.34
C ARG A 95 -14.11 7.81 2.19
N ARG A 96 -14.59 9.04 2.40
CA ARG A 96 -16.00 9.43 2.23
C ARG A 96 -16.46 9.21 0.79
N GLU A 97 -15.69 9.68 -0.19
CA GLU A 97 -16.00 9.48 -1.62
C GLU A 97 -16.02 8.00 -2.03
N THR A 98 -15.22 7.16 -1.39
CA THR A 98 -15.05 5.73 -1.76
C THR A 98 -16.12 4.83 -1.13
N PHE A 99 -16.54 5.14 0.10
CA PHE A 99 -17.43 4.27 0.89
C PHE A 99 -18.78 4.91 1.21
N ALA A 100 -19.00 6.17 0.82
CA ALA A 100 -20.20 6.94 1.10
C ALA A 100 -20.55 6.89 2.61
N GLU A 101 -21.77 6.49 2.96
CA GLU A 101 -22.21 6.37 4.36
C GLU A 101 -21.47 5.31 5.18
N ARG A 102 -20.81 4.35 4.52
CA ARG A 102 -19.97 3.34 5.19
C ARG A 102 -18.58 3.87 5.56
N ALA A 103 -18.22 5.09 5.15
CA ALA A 103 -16.88 5.65 5.40
C ALA A 103 -16.52 5.76 6.88
N PHE A 104 -17.52 5.97 7.75
CA PHE A 104 -17.34 6.07 9.20
C PHE A 104 -17.43 4.72 9.92
N ARG A 105 -17.46 3.60 9.19
CA ARG A 105 -17.38 2.26 9.78
C ARG A 105 -15.92 1.81 9.89
N ALA A 106 -15.66 0.74 10.63
CA ALA A 106 -14.31 0.20 10.77
C ALA A 106 -13.81 -0.33 9.42
N MET A 107 -12.61 0.08 9.00
CA MET A 107 -12.01 -0.34 7.73
C MET A 107 -11.68 -1.83 7.74
N PHE A 108 -11.23 -2.33 8.89
CA PHE A 108 -10.69 -3.68 9.03
C PHE A 108 -11.74 -4.73 9.42
N ASP A 109 -12.98 -4.33 9.63
CA ASP A 109 -14.07 -5.27 9.90
C ASP A 109 -14.50 -6.01 8.62
N LEU A 110 -14.06 -7.27 8.52
CA LEU A 110 -14.39 -8.18 7.41
C LEU A 110 -15.67 -9.02 7.65
N SER A 111 -16.47 -8.69 8.66
CA SER A 111 -17.79 -9.33 8.87
C SER A 111 -18.83 -8.94 7.81
N GLY A 112 -18.56 -7.88 7.04
CA GLY A 112 -19.52 -7.20 6.16
C GLY A 112 -20.28 -6.06 6.85
N GLY A 113 -20.01 -5.80 8.14
CA GLY A 113 -20.53 -4.67 8.90
C GLY A 113 -19.64 -3.41 8.83
N GLY A 114 -18.44 -3.51 8.27
CA GLY A 114 -17.44 -2.45 8.21
C GLY A 114 -17.57 -1.48 7.03
N CYS A 115 -16.45 -0.88 6.65
CA CYS A 115 -16.35 -0.13 5.39
C CYS A 115 -16.57 -1.03 4.18
N LEU A 116 -16.18 -2.31 4.25
CA LEU A 116 -16.47 -3.31 3.24
C LEU A 116 -17.76 -4.06 3.62
N ASP A 117 -18.73 -4.08 2.72
CA ASP A 117 -19.98 -4.83 2.90
C ASP A 117 -19.79 -6.33 2.59
N LYS A 118 -20.86 -7.12 2.66
CA LYS A 118 -20.78 -8.58 2.47
C LYS A 118 -20.33 -8.94 1.06
N GLU A 119 -20.81 -8.18 0.07
CA GLU A 119 -20.47 -8.32 -1.33
C GLU A 119 -19.00 -7.96 -1.57
N ASP A 120 -18.54 -6.83 -1.05
CA ASP A 120 -17.14 -6.39 -1.11
C ASP A 120 -16.21 -7.44 -0.47
N VAL A 121 -16.57 -8.01 0.68
CA VAL A 121 -15.76 -9.06 1.34
C VAL A 121 -15.76 -10.36 0.54
N LYS A 122 -16.88 -10.73 -0.09
CA LYS A 122 -16.93 -11.88 -1.01
C LYS A 122 -16.01 -11.65 -2.21
N ASP A 123 -16.04 -10.45 -2.78
CA ASP A 123 -15.25 -10.07 -3.93
C ASP A 123 -13.76 -9.89 -3.61
N LEU A 124 -13.42 -9.46 -2.39
CA LEU A 124 -12.04 -9.36 -1.91
C LEU A 124 -11.36 -10.73 -1.97
N LYS A 125 -12.10 -11.83 -1.74
CA LYS A 125 -11.60 -13.21 -1.83
C LYS A 125 -11.25 -13.65 -3.25
N THR A 126 -11.72 -12.98 -4.30
CA THR A 126 -11.37 -13.36 -5.67
C THR A 126 -9.89 -13.11 -5.97
N GLY A 127 -9.26 -12.18 -5.24
CA GLY A 127 -7.87 -11.82 -5.43
C GLY A 127 -7.63 -10.69 -6.42
N LEU A 128 -8.65 -9.87 -6.73
CA LEU A 128 -8.45 -8.66 -7.54
C LEU A 128 -7.31 -7.79 -6.98
N VAL A 129 -7.24 -7.66 -5.66
CA VAL A 129 -6.06 -7.12 -4.96
C VAL A 129 -5.66 -8.09 -3.86
N ALA A 130 -4.45 -8.61 -3.93
CA ALA A 130 -3.91 -9.58 -2.99
C ALA A 130 -2.60 -9.09 -2.37
N ARG A 131 -2.38 -9.38 -1.09
CA ARG A 131 -1.07 -9.24 -0.46
C ARG A 131 -0.20 -10.45 -0.83
N LEU A 132 1.02 -10.19 -1.29
CA LEU A 132 2.04 -11.19 -1.55
C LEU A 132 3.06 -11.24 -0.39
N PRO A 133 3.90 -12.29 -0.31
CA PRO A 133 5.06 -12.30 0.58
C PRO A 133 5.93 -11.07 0.36
N ALA A 134 6.63 -10.61 1.41
CA ALA A 134 7.49 -9.45 1.32
C ALA A 134 8.68 -9.66 0.38
N ASP A 135 9.22 -8.57 -0.15
CA ASP A 135 10.42 -8.64 -0.99
C ASP A 135 11.69 -8.88 -0.17
N SER A 136 12.84 -8.99 -0.83
CA SER A 136 14.13 -9.16 -0.16
C SER A 136 14.51 -8.02 0.80
N SER A 137 13.87 -6.86 0.69
CA SER A 137 14.06 -5.70 1.57
C SER A 137 13.00 -5.63 2.68
N GLY A 138 12.12 -6.63 2.77
CA GLY A 138 11.03 -6.68 3.75
C GLY A 138 9.91 -5.67 3.48
N ARG A 139 9.75 -5.19 2.25
CA ARG A 139 8.65 -4.30 1.84
C ARG A 139 7.40 -5.13 1.56
N SER A 140 6.25 -4.61 1.97
CA SER A 140 4.96 -5.23 1.66
C SER A 140 4.66 -5.14 0.16
N ILE A 141 4.34 -6.28 -0.45
CA ILE A 141 3.99 -6.37 -1.88
C ILE A 141 2.49 -6.60 -2.03
N TYR A 142 1.88 -5.90 -2.97
CA TYR A 142 0.47 -6.06 -3.35
C TYR A 142 0.33 -6.30 -4.84
N CYS A 143 -0.43 -7.32 -5.21
CA CYS A 143 -0.73 -7.67 -6.59
C CYS A 143 -2.15 -7.25 -6.94
N ILE A 144 -2.29 -6.51 -8.05
CA ILE A 144 -3.55 -6.14 -8.68
C ILE A 144 -3.68 -7.00 -9.93
N ASP A 145 -4.56 -8.00 -9.89
CA ASP A 145 -4.76 -8.95 -10.98
C ASP A 145 -6.17 -8.82 -11.54
N HIS A 146 -6.29 -8.09 -12.65
CA HIS A 146 -7.57 -7.74 -13.24
C HIS A 146 -8.34 -8.96 -13.79
N ALA A 147 -7.64 -10.03 -14.15
CA ALA A 147 -8.25 -11.26 -14.65
C ALA A 147 -9.04 -12.01 -13.56
N ARG A 148 -8.87 -11.63 -12.29
CA ARG A 148 -9.55 -12.23 -11.13
C ARG A 148 -10.95 -11.70 -10.88
N MET A 149 -11.43 -10.74 -11.70
CA MET A 149 -12.78 -10.22 -11.57
C MET A 149 -13.42 -10.01 -12.93
N SER A 150 -14.61 -10.60 -13.09
CA SER A 150 -15.46 -10.39 -14.26
C SER A 150 -16.47 -9.27 -13.98
N GLY A 151 -16.81 -8.50 -15.02
CA GLY A 151 -17.85 -7.49 -14.96
C GLY A 151 -17.51 -6.27 -15.83
N PRO A 152 -18.42 -5.28 -15.87
CA PRO A 152 -18.14 -3.99 -16.50
C PRO A 152 -16.91 -3.32 -15.85
N GLU A 153 -16.05 -2.73 -16.67
CA GLU A 153 -14.80 -2.11 -16.22
C GLU A 153 -15.01 -1.07 -15.10
N SER A 154 -16.07 -0.27 -15.19
CA SER A 154 -16.43 0.72 -14.17
C SER A 154 -16.68 0.07 -12.80
N VAL A 155 -17.38 -1.07 -12.78
CA VAL A 155 -17.69 -1.82 -11.55
C VAL A 155 -16.42 -2.43 -10.97
N VAL A 156 -15.56 -3.00 -11.81
CA VAL A 156 -14.27 -3.58 -11.37
C VAL A 156 -13.36 -2.48 -10.81
N ASN A 157 -13.32 -1.31 -11.45
CA ASN A 157 -12.52 -0.17 -11.01
C ASN A 157 -12.97 0.36 -9.65
N GLU A 158 -14.26 0.47 -9.38
CA GLU A 158 -14.77 0.89 -8.07
C GLU A 158 -14.41 -0.12 -6.97
N LYS A 159 -14.56 -1.43 -7.24
CA LYS A 159 -14.12 -2.49 -6.30
C LYS A 159 -12.61 -2.43 -6.07
N ARG A 160 -11.81 -2.23 -7.13
CA ARG A 160 -10.36 -2.08 -7.03
C ARG A 160 -9.96 -0.93 -6.11
N ILE A 161 -10.60 0.23 -6.23
CA ILE A 161 -10.33 1.39 -5.36
C ILE A 161 -10.61 1.04 -3.90
N ARG A 162 -11.76 0.42 -3.60
CA ARG A 162 -12.11 -0.01 -2.23
C ARG A 162 -11.08 -0.99 -1.65
N PHE A 163 -10.63 -1.96 -2.43
CA PHE A 163 -9.65 -2.95 -1.97
C PHE A 163 -8.25 -2.36 -1.80
N LEU A 164 -7.84 -1.46 -2.69
CA LEU A 164 -6.59 -0.71 -2.50
C LEU A 164 -6.65 0.15 -1.23
N PHE A 165 -7.79 0.81 -0.98
CA PHE A 165 -8.01 1.59 0.23
C PHE A 165 -7.82 0.72 1.49
N PHE A 166 -8.47 -0.44 1.52
CA PHE A 166 -8.34 -1.42 2.60
C PHE A 166 -6.87 -1.85 2.80
N TRP A 167 -6.22 -2.33 1.75
CA TRP A 167 -4.88 -2.91 1.84
C TRP A 167 -3.81 -1.88 2.21
N ILE A 168 -3.89 -0.67 1.65
CA ILE A 168 -2.94 0.39 1.96
C ILE A 168 -3.19 0.94 3.38
N SER A 169 -4.46 1.06 3.81
CA SER A 169 -4.76 1.43 5.21
C SER A 169 -4.21 0.40 6.19
N LEU A 170 -4.32 -0.88 5.86
CA LEU A 170 -3.76 -1.96 6.67
C LEU A 170 -2.22 -1.91 6.71
N ALA A 171 -1.58 -1.68 5.56
CA ALA A 171 -0.14 -1.47 5.49
C ALA A 171 0.31 -0.24 6.29
N GLY A 172 -0.50 0.81 6.28
CA GLY A 172 -0.31 2.01 7.09
C GLY A 172 -0.27 1.73 8.59
N GLN A 173 -0.86 0.63 9.08
CA GLN A 173 -0.74 0.24 10.49
C GLN A 173 0.60 -0.47 10.80
N ASN A 174 1.29 -0.98 9.79
CA ASN A 174 2.54 -1.70 9.97
C ASN A 174 3.75 -0.74 9.92
N ARG A 175 4.55 -0.71 11.00
CA ARG A 175 5.73 0.18 11.09
C ARG A 175 6.79 -0.10 10.02
N LYS A 176 7.04 -1.37 9.71
CA LYS A 176 8.01 -1.78 8.67
C LYS A 176 7.57 -1.29 7.30
N ALA A 177 6.28 -1.38 6.99
CA ALA A 177 5.72 -0.81 5.77
C ALA A 177 5.77 0.73 5.78
N GLN A 178 5.53 1.41 6.91
CA GLN A 178 5.70 2.87 6.97
C GLN A 178 7.15 3.32 6.74
N LYS A 179 8.13 2.57 7.27
CA LYS A 179 9.57 2.84 7.15
C LYS A 179 10.11 2.51 5.76
N ASN A 180 9.80 1.30 5.28
CA ASN A 180 10.38 0.75 4.05
C ASN A 180 9.49 0.96 2.82
N GLY A 181 8.25 1.40 3.02
CA GLY A 181 7.22 1.55 1.99
C GLY A 181 6.69 0.24 1.42
N MET A 182 5.96 0.38 0.32
CA MET A 182 5.22 -0.69 -0.34
C MET A 182 5.58 -0.81 -1.82
N VAL A 183 5.38 -2.00 -2.37
CA VAL A 183 5.52 -2.28 -3.80
C VAL A 183 4.19 -2.80 -4.37
N PHE A 184 3.78 -2.26 -5.51
CA PHE A 184 2.61 -2.71 -6.24
C PHE A 184 3.02 -3.44 -7.51
N LEU A 185 2.36 -4.56 -7.79
CA LEU A 185 2.37 -5.26 -9.07
C LEU A 185 0.98 -5.09 -9.68
N ARG A 186 0.89 -4.62 -10.92
CA ARG A 186 -0.39 -4.55 -11.65
C ARG A 186 -0.27 -5.38 -12.92
N ILE A 187 -1.02 -6.47 -12.97
CA ILE A 187 -1.11 -7.35 -14.13
C ILE A 187 -2.20 -6.81 -15.05
N MET A 188 -1.83 -6.57 -16.30
CA MET A 188 -2.72 -6.16 -17.37
C MET A 188 -2.69 -7.23 -18.48
N ASP A 189 -3.81 -7.92 -18.63
CA ASP A 189 -4.10 -8.83 -19.75
C ASP A 189 -4.87 -8.13 -20.87
N ARG A 190 -5.42 -6.94 -20.59
CA ARG A 190 -6.18 -6.11 -21.54
C ARG A 190 -5.70 -4.67 -21.50
N PRO A 191 -5.80 -3.96 -22.62
CA PRO A 191 -5.28 -2.61 -22.72
C PRO A 191 -6.31 -1.55 -22.29
N VAL A 192 -7.10 -1.84 -21.26
CA VAL A 192 -8.13 -0.92 -20.78
C VAL A 192 -7.50 0.04 -19.79
N VAL A 193 -7.44 1.32 -20.17
CA VAL A 193 -6.86 2.39 -19.35
C VAL A 193 -7.94 3.43 -19.08
N ASP A 194 -8.69 3.23 -18.01
CA ASP A 194 -9.52 4.29 -17.44
C ASP A 194 -8.61 5.34 -16.77
N ARG A 195 -8.33 6.43 -17.49
CA ARG A 195 -7.48 7.51 -16.99
C ARG A 195 -8.05 8.17 -15.74
N SER A 196 -9.37 8.34 -15.66
CA SER A 196 -10.02 8.99 -14.52
C SER A 196 -9.87 8.15 -13.26
N ALA A 197 -10.25 6.87 -13.34
CA ALA A 197 -10.12 5.95 -12.22
C ALA A 197 -8.65 5.77 -11.79
N ASN A 198 -7.72 5.67 -12.74
CA ASN A 198 -6.29 5.56 -12.43
C ASN A 198 -5.75 6.83 -11.76
N ASN A 199 -6.13 8.02 -12.23
CA ASN A 199 -5.70 9.28 -11.61
C ASN A 199 -6.24 9.41 -10.19
N ARG A 200 -7.50 9.02 -9.94
CA ARG A 200 -8.09 8.96 -8.60
C ARG A 200 -7.29 8.04 -7.68
N VAL A 201 -6.99 6.81 -8.14
CA VAL A 201 -6.15 5.84 -7.40
C VAL A 201 -4.78 6.42 -7.09
N LEU A 202 -4.10 6.97 -8.09
CA LEU A 202 -2.73 7.49 -7.95
C LEU A 202 -2.65 8.72 -7.05
N HIS A 203 -3.63 9.62 -7.15
CA HIS A 203 -3.74 10.79 -6.29
C HIS A 203 -3.92 10.37 -4.83
N PHE A 204 -4.86 9.47 -4.57
CA PHE A 204 -5.09 8.89 -3.26
C PHE A 204 -3.84 8.20 -2.68
N MET A 205 -3.24 7.30 -3.46
CA MET A 205 -2.04 6.56 -3.12
C MET A 205 -0.86 7.48 -2.77
N SER A 206 -0.71 8.60 -3.48
CA SER A 206 0.40 9.53 -3.31
C SER A 206 0.17 10.55 -2.20
N ASN A 207 -1.08 11.01 -2.02
CA ASN A 207 -1.40 12.20 -1.23
C ASN A 207 -2.30 11.94 -0.02
N GLY A 208 -2.97 10.79 0.07
CA GLY A 208 -3.86 10.45 1.19
C GLY A 208 -3.28 9.43 2.16
N MET A 209 -2.27 8.65 1.75
CA MET A 209 -1.87 7.48 2.54
C MET A 209 -0.65 7.72 3.44
N ALA A 210 -0.72 7.18 4.67
CA ALA A 210 0.33 7.25 5.69
C ALA A 210 1.55 6.33 5.41
N VAL A 211 1.64 5.77 4.21
CA VAL A 211 2.70 4.85 3.79
C VAL A 211 3.26 5.26 2.44
N ARG A 212 4.55 4.99 2.22
CA ARG A 212 5.25 5.34 0.98
C ARG A 212 5.06 4.24 -0.06
N ILE A 213 4.96 4.63 -1.32
CA ILE A 213 5.08 3.70 -2.44
C ILE A 213 6.52 3.78 -2.92
N GLU A 214 7.23 2.67 -2.85
CA GLU A 214 8.62 2.56 -3.31
C GLU A 214 8.73 2.02 -4.73
N GLY A 215 7.76 1.22 -5.15
CA GLY A 215 7.76 0.61 -6.47
C GLY A 215 6.36 0.36 -6.99
N PHE A 216 6.20 0.55 -8.29
CA PHE A 216 5.00 0.18 -9.01
C PHE A 216 5.41 -0.50 -10.30
N HIS A 217 5.07 -1.77 -10.44
CA HIS A 217 5.42 -2.64 -11.55
C HIS A 217 4.15 -2.88 -12.36
N LEU A 218 4.06 -2.20 -13.49
CA LEU A 218 3.04 -2.51 -14.48
C LEU A 218 3.53 -3.67 -15.34
N ILE A 219 2.75 -4.73 -15.39
CA ILE A 219 3.08 -5.96 -16.09
C ILE A 219 2.06 -6.12 -17.19
N TYR A 220 2.50 -6.02 -18.43
CA TYR A 220 1.65 -6.20 -19.59
C TYR A 220 1.97 -7.53 -20.26
N ILE A 221 0.99 -8.43 -20.20
CA ILE A 221 1.03 -9.72 -20.89
C ILE A 221 -0.01 -9.66 -22.00
N PRO A 222 0.39 -9.30 -23.24
CA PRO A 222 -0.57 -9.13 -24.32
C PRO A 222 -1.28 -10.46 -24.60
N PRO A 223 -2.57 -10.43 -24.95
CA PRO A 223 -3.24 -11.60 -25.51
C PRO A 223 -2.51 -12.03 -26.80
N THR A 224 -2.60 -13.32 -27.12
CA THR A 224 -1.84 -14.03 -28.18
C THR A 224 -1.55 -13.24 -29.47
N ALA A 225 -0.49 -13.63 -30.19
CA ALA A 225 0.23 -12.90 -31.25
C ALA A 225 -0.54 -12.16 -32.36
N LYS A 226 -1.86 -12.31 -32.50
CA LYS A 226 -2.68 -11.59 -33.50
C LYS A 226 -2.82 -10.08 -33.20
N ASP A 227 -2.66 -9.64 -31.95
CA ASP A 227 -2.91 -8.24 -31.55
C ASP A 227 -1.65 -7.36 -31.35
N ARG A 228 -0.49 -7.78 -31.89
CA ARG A 228 0.82 -7.13 -31.63
C ARG A 228 0.93 -5.65 -32.02
N ARG A 229 0.15 -5.14 -32.98
CA ARG A 229 0.27 -3.73 -33.40
C ARG A 229 -0.34 -2.76 -32.40
N TYR A 230 -1.32 -3.22 -31.62
CA TYR A 230 -2.01 -2.39 -30.64
C TYR A 230 -1.13 -2.13 -29.40
N SER A 231 -0.23 -3.04 -29.07
CA SER A 231 0.61 -2.93 -27.88
C SER A 231 1.60 -1.77 -27.91
N ASP A 232 2.11 -1.37 -29.08
CA ASP A 232 3.23 -0.40 -29.16
C ASP A 232 2.80 1.02 -28.76
N ASN A 233 1.63 1.46 -29.21
CA ASN A 233 1.06 2.76 -28.83
C ASN A 233 0.63 2.78 -27.36
N LEU A 234 0.07 1.68 -26.88
CA LEU A 234 -0.35 1.54 -25.49
C LEU A 234 0.86 1.59 -24.54
N VAL A 235 1.95 0.88 -24.86
CA VAL A 235 3.17 0.87 -24.04
C VAL A 235 3.70 2.28 -23.84
N THR A 236 3.74 3.09 -24.90
CA THR A 236 4.18 4.48 -24.81
C THR A 236 3.29 5.30 -23.88
N LEU A 237 1.97 5.17 -24.02
CA LEU A 237 1.00 5.84 -23.14
C LEU A 237 1.15 5.40 -21.68
N LEU A 238 1.27 4.10 -21.43
CA LEU A 238 1.43 3.54 -20.08
C LEU A 238 2.73 4.03 -19.42
N LEU A 239 3.84 4.08 -20.16
CA LEU A 239 5.09 4.65 -19.67
C LEU A 239 4.97 6.13 -19.32
N GLN A 240 4.27 6.92 -20.15
CA GLN A 240 4.04 8.34 -19.87
C GLN A 240 3.22 8.53 -18.59
N ILE A 241 2.13 7.78 -18.42
CA ILE A 241 1.28 7.82 -17.22
C ILE A 241 2.10 7.44 -15.98
N LEU A 242 2.82 6.32 -16.04
CA LEU A 242 3.66 5.86 -14.92
C LEU A 242 4.74 6.87 -14.55
N LYS A 243 5.44 7.42 -15.55
CA LYS A 243 6.53 8.39 -15.32
C LYS A 243 5.99 9.68 -14.73
N HIS A 244 4.85 10.18 -15.22
CA HIS A 244 4.25 11.41 -14.70
C HIS A 244 3.78 11.24 -13.25
N ALA A 245 3.11 10.13 -12.94
CA ALA A 245 2.52 9.91 -11.62
C ALA A 245 3.52 9.42 -10.56
N LEU A 246 4.49 8.60 -10.95
CA LEU A 246 5.34 7.86 -10.02
C LEU A 246 6.82 8.17 -10.15
N GLY A 247 7.22 8.91 -11.20
CA GLY A 247 8.61 9.24 -11.49
C GLY A 247 9.44 7.96 -11.68
N ASP A 248 10.60 7.92 -11.03
CA ASP A 248 11.55 6.80 -11.10
C ASP A 248 11.05 5.50 -10.39
N ARG A 249 9.86 5.53 -9.76
CA ARG A 249 9.26 4.37 -9.07
C ARG A 249 8.38 3.52 -9.98
N GLY A 250 7.97 4.05 -11.13
CA GLY A 250 7.18 3.34 -12.12
C GLY A 250 8.05 2.47 -13.02
N ASN A 251 7.73 1.18 -13.11
CA ASN A 251 8.43 0.21 -13.95
C ASN A 251 7.42 -0.49 -14.85
N LEU A 252 7.74 -0.65 -16.13
CA LEU A 252 6.93 -1.40 -17.09
C LEU A 252 7.69 -2.67 -17.51
N HIS A 253 7.01 -3.81 -17.39
CA HIS A 253 7.49 -5.12 -17.79
C HIS A 253 6.56 -5.65 -18.88
N ILE A 254 7.15 -6.16 -19.95
CA ILE A 254 6.41 -6.70 -21.09
C ILE A 254 6.94 -8.10 -21.35
N GLY A 255 6.04 -9.07 -21.46
CA GLY A 255 6.37 -10.45 -21.82
C GLY A 255 5.12 -11.18 -22.29
N TYR A 256 5.28 -12.22 -23.11
CA TYR A 256 4.16 -12.99 -23.66
C TYR A 256 3.68 -14.10 -22.72
N SER A 257 4.40 -14.34 -21.63
CA SER A 257 4.04 -15.28 -20.58
C SER A 257 4.59 -14.82 -19.24
N GLY A 258 4.05 -15.36 -18.14
CA GLY A 258 4.60 -15.14 -16.81
C GLY A 258 6.07 -15.57 -16.71
N ILE A 259 6.47 -16.64 -17.41
CA ILE A 259 7.84 -17.14 -17.45
C ILE A 259 8.80 -16.10 -18.05
N GLU A 260 8.38 -15.35 -19.07
CA GLU A 260 9.20 -14.28 -19.66
C GLU A 260 9.27 -13.02 -18.78
N VAL A 261 8.23 -12.75 -17.99
CA VAL A 261 8.19 -11.60 -17.08
C VAL A 261 8.98 -11.85 -15.81
N LEU A 262 8.99 -13.10 -15.30
CA LEU A 262 9.64 -13.44 -14.03
C LEU A 262 11.10 -12.94 -13.92
N PRO A 263 12.00 -13.20 -14.89
CA PRO A 263 13.38 -12.70 -14.83
C PRO A 263 13.51 -11.17 -14.77
N GLN A 264 12.48 -10.43 -15.23
CA GLN A 264 12.45 -8.96 -15.18
C GLN A 264 12.10 -8.45 -13.78
N LEU A 265 11.39 -9.25 -12.98
CA LEU A 265 10.93 -8.93 -11.63
C LEU A 265 11.99 -9.27 -10.56
N LEU A 266 12.77 -10.34 -10.75
CA LEU A 266 13.80 -10.78 -9.79
C LEU A 266 14.81 -9.68 -9.38
N PRO A 267 15.33 -8.82 -10.29
CA PRO A 267 16.28 -7.76 -9.95
C PRO A 267 15.73 -6.66 -9.04
N TYR A 268 14.44 -6.72 -8.70
CA TYR A 268 13.77 -5.79 -7.77
C TYR A 268 13.54 -6.42 -6.38
N GLY A 269 14.09 -7.61 -6.13
CA GLY A 269 13.97 -8.32 -4.86
C GLY A 269 12.71 -9.18 -4.73
N LEU A 270 11.95 -9.32 -5.82
CA LEU A 270 10.76 -10.16 -5.88
C LEU A 270 11.20 -11.62 -6.03
N LYS A 271 10.76 -12.50 -5.13
CA LYS A 271 11.12 -13.92 -5.17
C LYS A 271 10.08 -14.70 -5.98
N ALA A 272 10.52 -15.71 -6.74
CA ALA A 272 9.64 -16.52 -7.59
C ALA A 272 8.53 -17.20 -6.77
N GLU A 273 8.86 -17.73 -5.60
CA GLU A 273 7.93 -18.38 -4.68
C GLU A 273 6.87 -17.44 -4.09
N GLY A 274 7.14 -16.13 -4.11
CA GLY A 274 6.22 -15.09 -3.65
C GLY A 274 5.34 -14.50 -4.74
N LEU A 275 5.61 -14.81 -6.01
CA LEU A 275 4.85 -14.29 -7.14
C LEU A 275 3.72 -15.25 -7.55
N PRO A 276 2.57 -14.74 -8.03
CA PRO A 276 1.50 -15.56 -8.57
C PRO A 276 1.97 -16.46 -9.72
N VAL A 277 1.32 -17.60 -9.89
CA VAL A 277 1.54 -18.52 -11.04
C VAL A 277 1.37 -17.80 -12.38
N THR A 278 0.48 -16.81 -12.48
CA THR A 278 0.29 -15.97 -13.68
C THR A 278 1.53 -15.17 -14.07
N LEU A 279 2.46 -14.96 -13.13
CA LEU A 279 3.76 -14.31 -13.33
C LEU A 279 4.93 -15.30 -13.29
N GLY A 280 4.67 -16.59 -13.49
CA GLY A 280 5.70 -17.65 -13.48
C GLY A 280 6.17 -18.06 -12.08
N GLY A 281 5.54 -17.57 -11.01
CA GLY A 281 5.86 -17.95 -9.64
C GLY A 281 5.10 -19.17 -9.14
N SER A 282 5.11 -19.39 -7.82
CA SER A 282 4.42 -20.52 -7.17
C SER A 282 3.40 -20.11 -6.10
N TRP A 283 3.13 -18.81 -5.92
CA TRP A 283 2.14 -18.33 -4.97
C TRP A 283 0.72 -18.52 -5.53
N THR A 284 -0.22 -18.95 -4.67
CA THR A 284 -1.63 -19.16 -5.02
C THR A 284 -2.57 -18.30 -4.19
N TYR A 285 -3.73 -17.96 -4.75
CA TYR A 285 -4.75 -17.13 -4.10
C TYR A 285 -5.46 -17.83 -2.93
N ASP A 286 -5.32 -19.14 -2.76
CA ASP A 286 -5.88 -19.87 -1.61
C ASP A 286 -5.33 -19.34 -0.28
N LYS A 287 -4.08 -18.84 -0.31
CA LYS A 287 -3.42 -18.17 0.82
C LYS A 287 -4.17 -16.91 1.25
N LEU A 288 -4.65 -16.12 0.28
CA LEU A 288 -5.47 -14.94 0.55
C LEU A 288 -6.82 -15.34 1.17
N GLU A 289 -7.48 -16.36 0.63
CA GLU A 289 -8.77 -16.80 1.15
C GLU A 289 -8.66 -17.28 2.60
N ALA A 290 -7.62 -18.06 2.92
CA ALA A 290 -7.32 -18.49 4.28
C ALA A 290 -7.10 -17.30 5.22
N TRP A 291 -6.34 -16.28 4.78
CA TRP A 291 -6.12 -15.06 5.55
C TRP A 291 -7.42 -14.31 5.83
N ILE A 292 -8.28 -14.13 4.83
CA ILE A 292 -9.58 -13.46 4.99
C ILE A 292 -10.45 -14.26 5.95
N LYS A 293 -10.59 -15.57 5.77
CA LYS A 293 -11.38 -16.45 6.65
C LYS A 293 -10.94 -16.34 8.11
N TYR A 294 -9.64 -16.37 8.36
CA TYR A 294 -9.10 -16.19 9.72
C TYR A 294 -9.52 -14.84 10.32
N HIS A 295 -9.38 -13.74 9.58
CA HIS A 295 -9.76 -12.41 10.07
C HIS A 295 -11.28 -12.30 10.29
N GLN A 296 -12.11 -12.87 9.42
CA GLN A 296 -13.56 -12.92 9.62
C GLN A 296 -13.93 -13.60 10.95
N MET A 297 -13.29 -14.72 11.27
CA MET A 297 -13.54 -15.44 12.52
C MET A 297 -13.15 -14.62 13.75
N VAL A 298 -12.06 -13.85 13.67
CA VAL A 298 -11.62 -12.96 14.77
C VAL A 298 -12.67 -11.89 15.07
N TYR A 299 -13.33 -11.33 14.05
CA TYR A 299 -14.38 -10.33 14.24
C TYR A 299 -15.73 -10.90 14.69
N GLN A 300 -16.03 -12.16 14.36
CA GLN A 300 -17.33 -12.79 14.65
C GLN A 300 -17.40 -13.51 16.00
N ALA A 301 -16.29 -13.63 16.75
CA ALA A 301 -16.26 -14.38 18.00
C ALA A 301 -17.19 -13.76 19.07
N PRO A 302 -18.27 -14.44 19.50
CA PRO A 302 -19.24 -13.90 20.46
C PRO A 302 -18.58 -13.63 21.83
N GLY A 303 -18.93 -12.52 22.46
CA GLY A 303 -18.48 -12.16 23.81
C GLY A 303 -17.09 -11.54 23.91
N LYS A 304 -16.35 -11.42 22.80
CA LYS A 304 -15.10 -10.64 22.75
C LYS A 304 -15.31 -9.47 21.79
N LYS A 305 -15.85 -8.34 22.29
CA LYS A 305 -15.62 -7.07 21.59
C LYS A 305 -14.11 -6.95 21.41
N PRO A 306 -13.56 -6.90 20.19
CA PRO A 306 -12.16 -6.59 20.03
C PRO A 306 -11.95 -5.26 20.75
N LYS A 307 -11.12 -5.25 21.81
CA LYS A 307 -10.77 -4.00 22.49
C LYS A 307 -10.32 -3.05 21.36
N SER A 308 -10.82 -1.82 21.30
CA SER A 308 -10.57 -0.90 20.17
C SER A 308 -9.08 -0.65 19.88
N ASN A 309 -8.20 -0.99 20.82
CA ASN A 309 -6.74 -0.94 20.68
C ASN A 309 -6.13 -2.27 20.20
N ASN A 310 -6.98 -3.23 19.84
CA ASN A 310 -6.66 -4.54 19.28
C ASN A 310 -7.27 -4.63 17.86
N LEU A 311 -6.78 -3.83 16.91
CA LEU A 311 -6.33 -4.48 15.66
C LEU A 311 -5.54 -5.71 16.10
N PRO A 312 -5.72 -6.92 15.55
CA PRO A 312 -5.07 -8.12 16.06
C PRO A 312 -3.59 -7.81 16.35
N THR A 313 -3.32 -7.60 17.63
CA THR A 313 -2.06 -7.27 18.26
C THR A 313 -2.17 -8.15 19.47
N ILE A 314 -1.62 -9.35 19.34
CA ILE A 314 -1.67 -10.35 20.40
C ILE A 314 -0.79 -9.81 21.52
N LYS A 315 -1.40 -9.26 22.58
CA LYS A 315 -0.68 -8.87 23.78
C LYS A 315 -0.22 -10.12 24.52
N GLY A 316 1.08 -10.43 24.43
CA GLY A 316 1.80 -11.07 25.52
C GLY A 316 2.11 -10.00 26.57
N GLN A 317 1.30 -9.91 27.61
CA GLN A 317 1.61 -9.11 28.80
C GLN A 317 1.93 -10.08 29.93
N VAL A 318 3.20 -10.46 30.04
CA VAL A 318 3.73 -11.15 31.23
C VAL A 318 3.76 -10.12 32.34
N VAL A 319 2.98 -10.37 33.39
CA VAL A 319 3.06 -9.65 34.66
C VAL A 319 4.36 -10.07 35.32
N LEU A 320 5.44 -9.31 35.12
CA LEU A 320 6.59 -9.37 36.02
C LEU A 320 6.25 -8.57 37.28
N ARG A 321 5.90 -9.30 38.34
CA ARG A 321 5.96 -8.76 39.71
C ARG A 321 7.43 -8.51 40.03
N SER A 322 7.88 -7.26 39.99
CA SER A 322 9.11 -6.86 40.68
C SER A 322 8.76 -6.41 42.08
N THR A 323 9.01 -7.27 43.06
CA THR A 323 9.24 -6.86 44.46
C THR A 323 10.62 -6.22 44.53
N GLY A 324 10.72 -4.95 44.93
CA GLY A 324 12.03 -4.31 45.09
C GLY A 324 11.98 -2.81 45.41
N THR A 325 11.86 -2.52 46.71
CA THR A 325 12.53 -1.45 47.49
C THR A 325 12.77 -0.06 46.87
N ARG A 326 12.12 0.92 47.51
CA ARG A 326 12.40 2.36 47.48
C ARG A 326 13.86 2.68 47.82
N THR A 327 14.50 3.49 46.99
CA THR A 327 15.49 4.49 47.42
C THR A 327 15.23 5.79 46.68
N SER A 328 14.97 6.83 47.46
CA SER A 328 14.76 8.21 47.04
C SER A 328 16.08 8.90 46.78
N THR A 329 16.23 9.52 45.61
CA THR A 329 17.20 10.60 45.41
C THR A 329 16.57 11.70 44.58
N ASN A 330 16.45 12.87 45.21
CA ASN A 330 16.19 14.16 44.58
C ASN A 330 17.24 14.45 43.51
N ILE A 331 16.83 14.80 42.30
CA ILE A 331 17.68 15.52 41.35
C ILE A 331 16.89 16.68 40.77
N SER A 332 17.52 17.83 40.88
CA SER A 332 17.06 19.17 40.56
C SER A 332 16.86 19.42 39.07
N GLN A 333 16.01 20.40 38.81
CA GLN A 333 15.80 21.11 37.56
C GLN A 333 17.13 21.58 36.94
N SER A 334 17.29 21.32 35.64
CA SER A 334 17.97 22.22 34.71
C SER A 334 17.63 21.83 33.27
N SER A 335 16.82 22.67 32.62
CA SER A 335 16.70 22.71 31.16
C SER A 335 17.96 23.38 30.60
N PRO A 336 18.53 22.88 29.50
CA PRO A 336 18.57 23.75 28.32
C PRO A 336 18.51 22.97 27.00
N PHE A 337 17.60 23.34 26.09
CA PHE A 337 17.79 23.10 24.67
C PHE A 337 17.59 24.39 23.87
N PRO A 338 18.52 24.75 22.97
CA PRO A 338 18.42 25.94 22.16
C PRO A 338 17.52 25.71 20.94
N ALA A 339 17.00 26.81 20.40
CA ALA A 339 16.24 26.86 19.16
C ALA A 339 17.02 26.23 18.00
N VAL A 340 16.42 25.22 17.36
CA VAL A 340 16.91 24.65 16.11
C VAL A 340 16.44 25.56 14.97
N GLN A 341 17.37 26.33 14.41
CA GLN A 341 17.19 26.97 13.11
C GLN A 341 17.24 25.88 12.03
N SER A 342 16.16 25.76 11.27
CA SER A 342 16.07 24.87 10.11
C SER A 342 16.94 25.41 8.96
N ASN A 343 18.16 24.91 8.86
CA ASN A 343 18.96 25.03 7.65
C ASN A 343 18.53 23.93 6.66
N ASP A 344 17.82 24.34 5.62
CA ASP A 344 17.60 23.55 4.42
C ASP A 344 18.94 23.26 3.73
N ARG A 345 19.51 22.09 4.03
CA ARG A 345 20.51 21.44 3.19
C ARG A 345 20.07 20.00 2.96
N MET A 346 19.43 19.78 1.82
CA MET A 346 19.31 18.47 1.20
C MET A 346 20.69 17.80 1.13
N VAL A 347 20.92 16.82 2.00
CA VAL A 347 22.07 15.94 1.90
C VAL A 347 21.85 15.03 0.68
N HIS A 348 22.54 15.35 -0.41
CA HIS A 348 22.70 14.46 -1.56
C HIS A 348 23.40 13.18 -1.10
N ARG A 349 22.64 12.12 -0.81
CA ARG A 349 23.18 10.76 -0.77
C ARG A 349 23.50 10.32 -2.20
N SER A 350 24.78 10.14 -2.49
CA SER A 350 25.31 9.69 -3.78
C SER A 350 24.89 8.24 -4.07
N PHE A 351 23.87 8.07 -4.90
CA PHE A 351 23.51 6.77 -5.50
C PHE A 351 24.33 6.53 -6.78
N THR A 352 25.58 6.10 -6.64
CA THR A 352 26.44 5.72 -7.79
C THR A 352 25.93 4.50 -8.55
N CYS A 353 24.99 3.71 -8.01
CA CYS A 353 24.36 2.59 -8.72
C CYS A 353 23.17 2.97 -9.65
N ARG A 354 22.72 4.25 -9.66
CA ARG A 354 21.54 4.66 -10.48
C ARG A 354 21.89 5.10 -11.91
N ILE A 355 23.12 5.52 -12.18
CA ILE A 355 23.50 6.09 -13.49
C ILE A 355 23.55 5.01 -14.59
N GLN A 356 23.92 3.76 -14.24
CA GLN A 356 23.98 2.65 -15.19
C GLN A 356 22.60 2.23 -15.73
N ARG A 357 21.52 2.37 -14.94
CA ARG A 357 20.15 2.00 -15.36
C ARG A 357 19.48 3.03 -16.29
N ARG A 358 19.84 4.32 -16.22
CA ARG A 358 19.30 5.37 -17.12
C ARG A 358 19.68 5.14 -18.58
N LYS A 359 20.89 4.62 -18.83
CA LYS A 359 21.33 4.26 -20.18
C LYS A 359 20.49 3.12 -20.77
N SER A 360 20.10 2.13 -19.95
CA SER A 360 19.36 0.96 -20.41
C SER A 360 17.92 1.25 -20.85
N VAL A 361 17.18 2.14 -20.17
CA VAL A 361 15.79 2.46 -20.55
C VAL A 361 15.76 3.33 -21.79
N LYS A 362 16.61 4.36 -21.85
CA LYS A 362 16.76 5.19 -23.06
C LYS A 362 17.21 4.34 -24.25
N GLN A 363 18.21 3.47 -24.07
CA GLN A 363 18.62 2.51 -25.11
C GLN A 363 17.48 1.58 -25.54
N LYS A 364 16.63 1.08 -24.63
CA LYS A 364 15.47 0.25 -24.99
C LYS A 364 14.42 1.04 -25.79
N ILE A 365 14.10 2.26 -25.39
CA ILE A 365 13.19 3.15 -26.13
C ILE A 365 13.77 3.46 -27.51
N ASP A 366 15.06 3.79 -27.60
CA ASP A 366 15.74 4.08 -28.85
C ASP A 366 15.84 2.82 -29.75
N LEU A 367 16.02 1.63 -29.18
CA LEU A 367 16.05 0.36 -29.91
C LEU A 367 14.68 0.01 -30.50
N VAL A 368 13.60 0.21 -29.72
CA VAL A 368 12.22 0.03 -30.17
C VAL A 368 11.89 1.04 -31.28
N GLY A 369 12.24 2.32 -31.09
CA GLY A 369 12.09 3.35 -32.12
C GLY A 369 12.93 3.10 -33.38
N ALA A 370 14.12 2.53 -33.25
CA ALA A 370 15.00 2.19 -34.38
C ALA A 370 14.52 0.96 -35.19
N ARG A 371 13.81 0.02 -34.56
CA ARG A 371 13.12 -1.07 -35.28
C ARG A 371 11.93 -0.56 -36.08
N TYR A 372 11.18 0.41 -35.52
CA TYR A 372 10.06 1.07 -36.20
C TYR A 372 10.48 1.75 -37.51
N ARG A 373 11.60 2.49 -37.49
CA ARG A 373 12.15 3.16 -38.68
C ARG A 373 12.62 2.21 -39.79
N ARG A 374 12.96 0.95 -39.45
CA ARG A 374 13.44 -0.06 -40.42
C ARG A 374 12.31 -0.90 -41.03
N GLY A 375 11.12 -0.91 -40.45
CA GLY A 375 9.98 -1.72 -40.91
C GLY A 375 9.03 -1.03 -41.90
N ILE A 376 9.13 0.28 -42.09
CA ILE A 376 8.28 1.03 -43.01
C ILE A 376 9.03 1.22 -44.33
N LYS A 377 9.02 0.20 -45.18
CA LYS A 377 9.14 0.42 -46.63
C LYS A 377 7.71 0.63 -47.15
N LEU A 378 7.32 1.90 -47.31
CA LEU A 378 6.15 2.24 -48.11
C LEU A 378 6.43 1.77 -49.53
N ASN A 379 5.61 0.85 -50.04
CA ASN A 379 5.62 0.45 -51.44
C ASN A 379 4.85 1.53 -52.22
N PRO A 380 5.51 2.37 -53.03
CA PRO A 380 4.84 3.46 -53.71
C PRO A 380 4.44 3.02 -55.12
N THR A 381 3.52 2.07 -55.26
CA THR A 381 2.91 1.76 -56.55
C THR A 381 1.56 1.06 -56.38
N LYS A 382 0.49 1.83 -56.59
CA LYS A 382 -0.78 1.45 -57.24
C LYS A 382 -1.73 2.66 -57.20
N THR A 383 -1.60 3.50 -58.21
CA THR A 383 -2.68 4.33 -58.77
C THR A 383 -3.40 3.53 -59.84
#